data_AF-A0AA39ALK3-F1
#
_entry.id   AF-A0AA39ALK3-F1
#
_cell.length_a   1.000
_cell.length_b   1.000
_cell.length_c   1.000
_cell.angle_alpha   90.00
_cell.angle_beta   90.00
_cell.angle_gamma   90.00
#
_symmetry.space_group_name_H-M   'P 1'
#
loop_
_entity.id
_entity.type
_entity.pdbx_description
1 polymer ?
#
loop_
_entity_poly.entity_id
_entity_poly.type
_entity_poly.pdbx_seq_one_letter_code
_entity_poly.pdbx_strand_id
1 'polypeptide(L)'
;MWPRLVANKFLRKRFCSNNFVADFPSNSGALLQIPTLDEESLVSTPIFDQKEIPKYKIFVSTWNVGGVAPPEGLDIEDWLGTCKTSCDIYVFGFQEVVPLNAANILGSENSKIAMKWNSLIREALNKRIRSRDKNERDKQDGEMQNGFPVKDGKLVIESRVPQDFRCIISKQMVGILISVWVRSYLLPYIQHPSVSCVGCGIMGCLGNKGSVSVRFQLHGTSFCFVCCHLASGGRVGHERHRNSNAADILSRTSFPRGPSLDMPQKILDHDRVILLGDLNYRVSLPEETTRLLVDKREWSTLLENDQVRQNNLVRKGLKQQLYTRGEVKLSDHRPVKAIFTAEVGVLLTLKEFQTFFLTSDRFEQIASRFDPTSTDEFLCSGRSSFHI
;
A
#
# COMPACT_ATOMS: atom_id res chain seq x y z
N MET A 1 33.17 14.70 7.08
CA MET A 1 31.85 15.05 6.48
C MET A 1 31.84 14.92 4.95
N TRP A 2 32.92 15.32 4.25
CA TRP A 2 33.07 15.23 2.79
C TRP A 2 32.94 13.81 2.17
N PRO A 3 33.48 12.73 2.77
CA PRO A 3 33.39 11.39 2.18
C PRO A 3 31.95 10.85 2.11
N ARG A 4 31.13 11.16 3.12
CA ARG A 4 29.72 10.73 3.20
C ARG A 4 28.84 11.45 2.17
N LEU A 5 29.09 12.72 1.91
CA LEU A 5 28.34 13.50 0.91
C LEU A 5 28.65 13.04 -0.52
N VAL A 6 29.93 12.77 -0.81
CA VAL A 6 30.36 12.25 -2.12
C VAL A 6 29.84 10.83 -2.33
N ALA A 7 30.01 9.95 -1.33
CA ALA A 7 29.43 8.60 -1.37
C ALA A 7 27.91 8.64 -1.55
N ASN A 8 27.20 9.52 -0.84
CA ASN A 8 25.76 9.72 -1.03
C ASN A 8 25.41 10.13 -2.47
N LYS A 9 26.14 11.07 -3.08
CA LYS A 9 25.83 11.54 -4.44
C LYS A 9 25.99 10.44 -5.48
N PHE A 10 27.05 9.62 -5.38
CA PHE A 10 27.32 8.53 -6.32
C PHE A 10 26.46 7.29 -6.06
N LEU A 11 26.31 6.87 -4.80
CA LEU A 11 25.56 5.66 -4.44
C LEU A 11 24.05 5.88 -4.58
N ARG A 12 23.50 7.05 -4.20
CA ARG A 12 22.06 7.34 -4.35
C ARG A 12 21.63 7.31 -5.81
N LYS A 13 22.44 7.86 -6.73
CA LYS A 13 22.13 7.85 -8.17
C LYS A 13 22.14 6.44 -8.78
N ARG A 14 22.91 5.52 -8.19
CA ARG A 14 23.07 4.14 -8.68
C ARG A 14 22.07 3.15 -8.06
N PHE A 15 21.65 3.35 -6.81
CA PHE A 15 20.84 2.37 -6.06
C PHE A 15 19.38 2.79 -5.79
N CYS A 16 19.00 4.05 -6.04
CA CYS A 16 17.64 4.56 -5.82
C CYS A 16 16.94 4.90 -7.15
N SER A 17 16.79 3.91 -8.03
CA SER A 17 15.99 4.07 -9.26
C SER A 17 14.51 4.25 -8.94
N ASN A 18 13.85 5.14 -9.68
CA ASN A 18 12.41 5.36 -9.58
C ASN A 18 11.60 4.45 -10.53
N ASN A 19 12.26 3.55 -11.28
CA ASN A 19 11.58 2.58 -12.14
C ASN A 19 10.99 1.46 -11.28
N PHE A 20 9.79 0.99 -11.63
CA PHE A 20 9.07 -0.09 -10.97
C PHE A 20 8.43 -1.02 -12.00
N VAL A 21 8.07 -2.23 -11.57
CA VAL A 21 7.37 -3.23 -12.38
C VAL A 21 5.86 -3.08 -12.17
N ALA A 22 5.09 -3.14 -13.25
CA ALA A 22 3.63 -3.11 -13.25
C ALA A 22 3.07 -4.00 -14.37
N ASP A 23 1.80 -4.41 -14.24
CA ASP A 23 1.12 -5.28 -15.22
C ASP A 23 0.54 -4.54 -16.42
N PHE A 24 0.62 -3.21 -16.42
CA PHE A 24 0.18 -2.35 -17.50
C PHE A 24 1.38 -1.61 -18.07
N PRO A 25 1.35 -1.22 -19.35
CA PRO A 25 2.48 -0.56 -19.99
C PRO A 25 2.89 0.68 -19.20
N SER A 26 4.17 0.76 -18.84
CA SER A 26 4.80 1.97 -18.35
C SER A 26 4.72 2.99 -19.48
N ASN A 27 3.73 3.88 -19.45
CA ASN A 27 3.54 4.88 -20.49
C ASN A 27 4.59 5.99 -20.34
N SER A 28 5.84 5.64 -20.62
CA SER A 28 6.94 6.57 -20.81
C SER A 28 7.12 6.75 -22.31
N GLY A 29 6.40 7.70 -22.91
CA GLY A 29 6.72 8.21 -24.24
C GLY A 29 5.62 8.27 -25.31
N ALA A 30 4.33 8.19 -24.98
CA ALA A 30 3.28 8.52 -25.95
C ALA A 30 2.75 9.94 -25.70
N LEU A 31 3.26 10.89 -26.48
CA LEU A 31 2.53 12.11 -26.82
C LEU A 31 1.19 11.67 -27.40
N LEU A 32 0.12 11.76 -26.62
CA LEU A 32 -1.22 11.51 -27.15
C LEU A 32 -1.60 12.70 -28.01
N GLN A 33 -1.44 12.51 -29.31
CA GLN A 33 -2.36 13.04 -30.32
C GLN A 33 -3.79 12.88 -29.80
N ILE A 34 -4.52 13.98 -29.87
CA ILE A 34 -5.94 14.08 -29.58
C ILE A 34 -6.66 13.03 -30.46
N PRO A 35 -7.36 12.04 -29.90
CA PRO A 35 -8.27 11.22 -30.69
C PRO A 35 -9.41 12.13 -31.12
N THR A 36 -9.60 12.24 -32.43
CA THR A 36 -10.78 12.87 -33.03
C THR A 36 -12.02 12.22 -32.44
N LEU A 37 -12.98 13.08 -32.10
CA LEU A 37 -14.36 12.70 -31.79
C LEU A 37 -14.86 11.74 -32.87
N ASP A 38 -15.52 10.66 -32.42
CA ASP A 38 -16.41 9.75 -33.14
C ASP A 38 -16.03 8.28 -32.93
N GLU A 39 -16.36 7.74 -31.75
CA GLU A 39 -16.98 6.42 -31.58
C GLU A 39 -17.37 6.23 -30.11
N GLU A 40 -18.62 6.60 -29.79
CA GLU A 40 -19.26 6.23 -28.53
C GLU A 40 -19.54 4.72 -28.53
N SER A 41 -18.73 3.95 -27.80
CA SER A 41 -19.17 2.64 -27.29
C SER A 41 -19.53 2.79 -25.81
N LEU A 42 -20.82 2.61 -25.54
CA LEU A 42 -21.46 2.69 -24.23
C LEU A 42 -20.91 1.60 -23.30
N VAL A 43 -19.81 1.89 -22.59
CA VAL A 43 -19.47 1.19 -21.36
C VAL A 43 -20.20 1.91 -20.24
N SER A 44 -21.31 1.33 -19.79
CA SER A 44 -22.07 1.80 -18.63
C SER A 44 -21.16 1.81 -17.39
N THR A 45 -20.65 2.99 -17.04
CA THR A 45 -20.05 3.25 -15.73
C THR A 45 -21.14 3.11 -14.67
N PRO A 46 -20.89 2.42 -13.54
CA PRO A 46 -21.84 2.41 -12.45
C PRO A 46 -21.98 3.85 -11.93
N ILE A 47 -23.17 4.41 -12.07
CA ILE A 47 -23.55 5.67 -11.43
C ILE A 47 -23.50 5.40 -9.92
N PHE A 48 -22.45 5.87 -9.25
CA PHE A 48 -22.39 5.82 -7.79
C PHE A 48 -23.50 6.71 -7.23
N ASP A 49 -24.35 6.14 -6.37
CA ASP A 49 -25.40 6.87 -5.67
C ASP A 49 -24.76 7.97 -4.79
N GLN A 50 -25.08 9.23 -5.09
CA GLN A 50 -24.26 10.43 -4.80
C GLN A 50 -24.24 10.89 -3.31
N LYS A 51 -24.53 10.01 -2.34
CA LYS A 51 -24.53 10.36 -0.91
C LYS A 51 -23.50 9.66 -0.05
N GLU A 52 -22.85 8.60 -0.52
CA GLU A 52 -21.89 7.84 0.30
C GLU A 52 -20.46 7.92 -0.24
N ILE A 53 -19.53 8.31 0.63
CA ILE A 53 -18.09 8.28 0.35
C ILE A 53 -17.68 6.83 0.14
N PRO A 54 -17.12 6.46 -1.04
CA PRO A 54 -16.66 5.09 -1.29
C PRO A 54 -15.66 4.62 -0.24
N LYS A 55 -15.83 3.37 0.18
CA LYS A 55 -14.98 2.70 1.16
C LYS A 55 -14.32 1.48 0.53
N TYR A 56 -13.00 1.43 0.58
CA TYR A 56 -12.22 0.30 0.08
C TYR A 56 -11.53 -0.44 1.21
N LYS A 57 -11.47 -1.77 1.10
CA LYS A 57 -10.73 -2.63 2.03
C LYS A 57 -9.30 -2.83 1.54
N ILE A 58 -8.35 -2.55 2.41
CA ILE A 58 -6.93 -2.60 2.12
C ILE A 58 -6.29 -3.66 3.02
N PHE A 59 -5.79 -4.73 2.41
CA PHE A 59 -4.92 -5.68 3.05
C PHE A 59 -3.49 -5.15 2.99
N VAL A 60 -2.80 -5.15 4.13
CA VAL A 60 -1.39 -4.79 4.22
C VAL A 60 -0.67 -5.87 4.99
N SER A 61 0.42 -6.40 4.44
CA SER A 61 1.23 -7.39 5.14
C SER A 61 2.71 -7.10 5.00
N THR A 62 3.46 -7.44 6.06
CA THR A 62 4.91 -7.34 6.09
C THR A 62 5.54 -8.67 6.48
N TRP A 63 6.68 -9.02 5.86
CA TRP A 63 7.43 -10.23 6.20
C TRP A 63 8.94 -10.05 5.95
N ASN A 64 9.74 -10.17 7.00
CA ASN A 64 11.17 -10.39 6.85
C ASN A 64 11.42 -11.87 6.50
N VAL A 65 11.92 -12.15 5.29
CA VAL A 65 12.10 -13.51 4.77
C VAL A 65 13.52 -14.03 4.95
N GLY A 66 14.40 -13.29 5.62
CA GLY A 66 15.71 -13.77 6.08
C GLY A 66 16.66 -14.24 4.97
N GLY A 67 16.58 -13.65 3.78
CA GLY A 67 17.37 -14.05 2.61
C GLY A 67 16.86 -15.31 1.91
N VAL A 68 15.73 -15.86 2.33
CA VAL A 68 15.15 -17.09 1.78
C VAL A 68 14.26 -16.75 0.58
N ALA A 69 14.59 -17.29 -0.59
CA ALA A 69 13.73 -17.21 -1.75
C ALA A 69 12.46 -18.07 -1.56
N PRO A 70 11.31 -17.68 -2.13
CA PRO A 70 10.10 -18.48 -2.00
C PRO A 70 10.33 -19.83 -2.68
N PRO A 71 10.10 -20.97 -1.99
CA PRO A 71 10.24 -22.29 -2.58
C PRO A 71 9.14 -22.53 -3.62
N GLU A 72 9.41 -23.44 -4.55
CA GLU A 72 8.40 -23.86 -5.52
C GLU A 72 7.23 -24.53 -4.79
N GLY A 73 6.00 -24.12 -5.12
CA GLY A 73 4.79 -24.63 -4.49
C GLY A 73 4.48 -24.11 -3.08
N LEU A 74 5.14 -23.05 -2.61
CA LEU A 74 4.77 -22.39 -1.35
C LEU A 74 3.30 -21.94 -1.42
N ASP A 75 2.43 -22.50 -0.59
CA ASP A 75 1.06 -22.01 -0.48
C ASP A 75 0.98 -20.82 0.49
N ILE A 76 0.47 -19.69 -0.01
CA ILE A 76 0.26 -18.48 0.79
C ILE A 76 -1.22 -18.14 0.99
N GLU A 77 -2.15 -18.95 0.50
CA GLU A 77 -3.59 -18.66 0.56
C GLU A 77 -4.10 -18.49 1.99
N ASP A 78 -3.69 -19.35 2.90
CA ASP A 78 -4.05 -19.27 4.31
C ASP A 78 -3.53 -17.97 4.95
N TRP A 79 -2.33 -17.53 4.55
CA TRP A 79 -1.78 -16.26 4.99
C TRP A 79 -2.57 -15.07 4.42
N LEU A 80 -2.92 -15.09 3.12
CA LEU A 80 -3.71 -14.02 2.51
C LEU A 80 -5.15 -13.98 3.04
N GLY A 81 -5.72 -15.14 3.40
CA GLY A 81 -7.10 -15.26 3.85
C GLY A 81 -8.12 -14.84 2.77
N THR A 82 -7.78 -14.99 1.49
CA THR A 82 -8.61 -14.61 0.32
C THR A 82 -9.99 -15.26 0.32
N CYS A 83 -10.13 -16.41 0.99
CA CYS A 83 -11.39 -17.13 1.18
C CYS A 83 -12.27 -16.56 2.31
N LYS A 84 -11.73 -15.78 3.25
CA LYS A 84 -12.45 -15.27 4.44
C LYS A 84 -12.81 -13.79 4.34
N THR A 85 -11.98 -12.98 3.68
CA THR A 85 -12.20 -11.54 3.53
C THR A 85 -11.75 -11.07 2.15
N SER A 86 -12.69 -10.61 1.33
CA SER A 86 -12.37 -9.92 0.08
C SER A 86 -11.85 -8.51 0.38
N CYS A 87 -10.60 -8.24 0.00
CA CYS A 87 -10.06 -6.88 -0.03
C CYS A 87 -10.02 -6.37 -1.47
N ASP A 88 -9.90 -5.06 -1.63
CA ASP A 88 -9.84 -4.36 -2.93
C ASP A 88 -8.42 -4.04 -3.35
N ILE A 89 -7.56 -3.77 -2.35
CA ILE A 89 -6.15 -3.45 -2.49
C ILE A 89 -5.35 -4.38 -1.57
N TYR A 90 -4.30 -4.99 -2.09
CA TYR A 90 -3.33 -5.79 -1.34
C TYR A 90 -1.95 -5.16 -1.45
N VAL A 91 -1.33 -4.91 -0.30
CA VAL A 91 0.02 -4.35 -0.19
C VAL A 91 0.90 -5.33 0.56
N PHE A 92 1.99 -5.74 -0.08
CA PHE A 92 2.98 -6.66 0.48
C PHE A 92 4.30 -5.93 0.63
N GLY A 93 4.83 -5.90 1.85
CA GLY A 93 6.19 -5.46 2.14
C GLY A 93 7.05 -6.64 2.57
N PHE A 94 8.21 -6.81 1.95
CA PHE A 94 9.18 -7.83 2.33
C PHE A 94 10.50 -7.19 2.70
N GLN A 95 11.19 -7.83 3.65
CA GLN A 95 12.54 -7.47 4.06
C GLN A 95 13.45 -8.68 3.91
N GLU A 96 14.72 -8.44 3.62
CA GLU A 96 15.71 -9.46 3.32
C GLU A 96 15.27 -10.44 2.22
N VAL A 97 14.66 -9.94 1.13
CA VAL A 97 14.31 -10.81 -0.01
C VAL A 97 15.52 -11.44 -0.71
N VAL A 98 16.72 -10.93 -0.43
CA VAL A 98 18.00 -11.47 -0.91
C VAL A 98 18.95 -11.64 0.27
N PRO A 99 19.86 -12.64 0.25
CA PRO A 99 20.93 -12.74 1.23
C PRO A 99 21.77 -11.47 1.25
N LEU A 100 22.04 -10.91 2.43
CA LEU A 100 22.79 -9.65 2.60
C LEU A 100 24.31 -9.85 2.46
N ASN A 101 24.75 -10.30 1.28
CA ASN A 101 26.16 -10.40 0.92
C ASN A 101 26.62 -9.19 0.08
N ALA A 102 27.94 -9.02 -0.07
CA ALA A 102 28.51 -7.87 -0.79
C ALA A 102 28.01 -7.74 -2.24
N ALA A 103 27.81 -8.88 -2.92
CA ALA A 103 27.32 -8.90 -4.30
C ALA A 103 25.88 -8.35 -4.42
N ASN A 104 24.99 -8.71 -3.50
CA ASN A 104 23.61 -8.22 -3.51
C ASN A 104 23.48 -6.77 -3.03
N ILE A 105 24.40 -6.32 -2.17
CA ILE A 105 24.38 -4.95 -1.62
C ILE A 105 24.99 -3.94 -2.61
N LEU A 106 26.04 -4.32 -3.35
CA LEU A 106 26.80 -3.43 -4.23
C LEU A 106 26.58 -3.71 -5.73
N GLY A 107 26.02 -4.87 -6.07
CA GLY A 107 25.74 -5.28 -7.44
C GLY A 107 24.49 -4.63 -8.02
N SER A 108 24.19 -4.96 -9.28
CA SER A 108 22.95 -4.54 -9.94
C SER A 108 21.73 -5.20 -9.28
N GLU A 109 20.61 -4.47 -9.22
CA GLU A 109 19.33 -4.97 -8.69
C GLU A 109 18.91 -6.26 -9.42
N ASN A 110 18.91 -7.40 -8.71
CA ASN A 110 18.48 -8.69 -9.27
C ASN A 110 16.97 -8.88 -9.05
N SER A 111 16.18 -8.54 -10.07
CA SER A 111 14.71 -8.61 -10.03
C SER A 111 14.15 -10.03 -10.10
N LYS A 112 14.98 -11.08 -10.28
CA LYS A 112 14.50 -12.48 -10.35
C LYS A 112 13.73 -12.90 -9.11
N ILE A 113 14.18 -12.49 -7.93
CA ILE A 113 13.52 -12.88 -6.68
C ILE A 113 12.21 -12.11 -6.49
N ALA A 114 12.19 -10.80 -6.79
CA ALA A 114 10.94 -10.03 -6.82
C ALA A 114 9.93 -10.63 -7.82
N MET A 115 10.37 -11.05 -9.01
CA MET A 115 9.51 -11.73 -9.99
C MET A 115 8.92 -13.04 -9.46
N LYS A 116 9.71 -13.86 -8.75
CA LYS A 116 9.21 -15.08 -8.09
C LYS A 116 8.12 -14.77 -7.06
N TRP A 117 8.36 -13.79 -6.18
CA TRP A 117 7.34 -13.34 -5.22
C TRP A 117 6.08 -12.81 -5.91
N ASN A 118 6.23 -11.99 -6.95
CA ASN A 118 5.09 -11.45 -7.69
C ASN A 118 4.29 -12.56 -8.41
N SER A 119 4.96 -13.56 -8.96
CA SER A 119 4.31 -14.72 -9.58
C SER A 119 3.48 -15.49 -8.56
N LEU A 120 4.06 -15.75 -7.38
CA LEU A 120 3.39 -16.45 -6.30
C LEU A 120 2.16 -15.68 -5.79
N ILE A 121 2.30 -14.37 -5.58
CA ILE A 121 1.20 -13.50 -5.16
C ILE A 121 0.09 -13.48 -6.22
N ARG A 122 0.44 -13.38 -7.50
CA ARG A 122 -0.53 -13.41 -8.60
C ARG A 122 -1.34 -14.70 -8.59
N GLU A 123 -0.66 -15.84 -8.46
CA GLU A 123 -1.30 -17.14 -8.44
C GLU A 123 -2.28 -17.24 -7.27
N ALA A 124 -1.85 -16.86 -6.06
CA ALA A 124 -2.68 -16.94 -4.86
C ALA A 124 -3.88 -15.97 -4.88
N LEU A 125 -3.72 -14.74 -5.41
CA LEU A 125 -4.80 -13.75 -5.49
C LEU A 125 -5.83 -14.09 -6.58
N ASN A 126 -5.39 -14.71 -7.68
CA ASN A 126 -6.25 -14.98 -8.85
C ASN A 126 -6.67 -16.45 -8.97
N LYS A 127 -6.38 -17.28 -7.95
CA LYS A 127 -6.79 -18.69 -7.95
C LYS A 127 -8.31 -18.78 -7.95
N ARG A 128 -8.86 -19.53 -8.90
CA ARG A 128 -10.29 -19.89 -8.89
C ARG A 128 -10.52 -20.89 -7.76
N ILE A 129 -11.39 -20.54 -6.82
CA ILE A 129 -11.91 -21.51 -5.85
C ILE A 129 -12.73 -22.52 -6.65
N ARG A 130 -12.14 -23.67 -6.99
CA ARG A 130 -12.94 -24.83 -7.38
C ARG A 130 -13.67 -25.26 -6.12
N SER A 131 -15.00 -25.31 -6.16
CA SER A 131 -15.77 -25.97 -5.10
C SER A 131 -15.18 -27.36 -4.90
N ARG A 132 -14.59 -27.59 -3.73
CA ARG A 132 -14.11 -28.91 -3.33
C ARG A 132 -15.35 -29.74 -3.01
N ASP A 133 -16.00 -30.25 -4.04
CA ASP A 133 -17.04 -31.25 -3.92
C ASP A 133 -16.98 -32.19 -5.13
N LYS A 134 -16.95 -33.49 -4.81
CA LYS A 134 -16.76 -34.67 -5.68
C LYS A 134 -15.31 -35.03 -5.97
N ASN A 135 -14.75 -35.86 -5.09
CA ASN A 135 -14.17 -37.16 -5.47
C ASN A 135 -14.06 -38.07 -4.24
N GLU A 136 -15.21 -38.36 -3.64
CA GLU A 136 -15.47 -39.66 -3.00
C GLU A 136 -16.69 -40.24 -3.70
N ARG A 137 -16.46 -40.92 -4.82
CA ARG A 137 -17.33 -41.94 -5.42
C ARG A 137 -16.67 -42.42 -6.71
N ASP A 138 -15.72 -43.32 -6.55
CA ASP A 138 -15.39 -44.35 -7.54
C ASP A 138 -15.12 -45.66 -6.78
N LYS A 139 -16.20 -46.19 -6.20
CA LYS A 139 -16.45 -47.62 -6.01
C LYS A 139 -17.96 -47.82 -6.00
N GLN A 140 -18.53 -48.09 -7.17
CA GLN A 140 -19.82 -48.76 -7.28
C GLN A 140 -19.70 -49.81 -8.38
N ASP A 141 -19.52 -51.05 -7.96
CA ASP A 141 -20.21 -52.18 -8.59
C ASP A 141 -21.52 -52.38 -7.82
N GLY A 142 -22.63 -52.56 -8.54
CA GLY A 142 -23.81 -53.25 -8.00
C GLY A 142 -25.12 -52.46 -7.90
N GLU A 143 -25.97 -52.67 -8.92
CA GLU A 143 -27.43 -52.88 -8.85
C GLU A 143 -28.42 -51.71 -8.93
N MET A 144 -29.34 -51.87 -9.90
CA MET A 144 -30.57 -51.11 -10.14
C MET A 144 -31.59 -51.31 -9.01
N GLN A 145 -32.30 -50.24 -8.64
CA GLN A 145 -33.77 -50.25 -8.52
C GLN A 145 -34.37 -48.83 -8.47
N ASN A 146 -35.59 -48.75 -9.00
CA ASN A 146 -36.43 -47.58 -9.25
C ASN A 146 -36.77 -46.75 -7.99
N GLY A 147 -36.81 -45.42 -8.16
CA GLY A 147 -37.47 -44.51 -7.22
C GLY A 147 -37.03 -43.06 -7.41
N PHE A 148 -37.89 -42.23 -8.02
CA PHE A 148 -37.74 -40.78 -7.93
C PHE A 148 -37.95 -40.33 -6.48
N PRO A 149 -37.08 -39.43 -5.97
CA PRO A 149 -37.64 -38.25 -5.34
C PRO A 149 -36.99 -37.00 -5.92
N VAL A 150 -37.85 -36.14 -6.48
CA VAL A 150 -37.58 -34.72 -6.63
C VAL A 150 -37.33 -34.16 -5.22
N LYS A 151 -36.14 -33.64 -4.96
CA LYS A 151 -35.89 -32.74 -3.84
C LYS A 151 -35.25 -31.48 -4.37
N ASP A 152 -35.94 -30.38 -4.13
CA ASP A 152 -35.54 -29.00 -4.33
C ASP A 152 -34.20 -28.72 -3.64
N GLY A 153 -33.11 -28.95 -4.36
CA GLY A 153 -31.79 -28.46 -4.02
C GLY A 153 -31.46 -27.31 -4.94
N LYS A 154 -31.85 -26.09 -4.55
CA LYS A 154 -31.39 -24.85 -5.19
C LYS A 154 -29.86 -24.84 -5.07
N LEU A 155 -29.18 -25.33 -6.10
CA LEU A 155 -27.74 -25.19 -6.26
C LEU A 155 -27.50 -23.69 -6.41
N VAL A 156 -27.19 -23.04 -5.29
CA VAL A 156 -26.67 -21.67 -5.32
C VAL A 156 -25.28 -21.78 -5.93
N ILE A 157 -25.23 -21.75 -7.27
CA ILE A 157 -24.02 -21.38 -7.99
C ILE A 157 -23.82 -19.92 -7.62
N GLU A 158 -23.10 -19.67 -6.51
CA GLU A 158 -22.49 -18.36 -6.32
C GLU A 158 -21.55 -18.22 -7.52
N SER A 159 -21.99 -17.48 -8.54
CA SER A 159 -21.16 -17.02 -9.64
C SER A 159 -20.12 -16.07 -9.04
N ARG A 160 -19.09 -16.62 -8.40
CA ARG A 160 -17.98 -15.85 -7.87
C ARG A 160 -17.25 -15.30 -9.08
N VAL A 161 -17.46 -14.01 -9.34
CA VAL A 161 -16.72 -13.22 -10.34
C VAL A 161 -15.24 -13.59 -10.19
N PRO A 162 -14.54 -13.95 -11.29
CA PRO A 162 -13.12 -14.23 -11.24
C PRO A 162 -12.40 -13.12 -10.46
N GLN A 163 -11.62 -13.49 -9.45
CA GLN A 163 -10.73 -12.54 -8.80
C GLN A 163 -9.69 -12.16 -9.85
N ASP A 164 -9.78 -10.94 -10.37
CA ASP A 164 -8.81 -10.37 -11.30
C ASP A 164 -8.08 -9.22 -10.59
N PHE A 165 -6.92 -9.57 -10.04
CA PHE A 165 -5.99 -8.65 -9.40
C PHE A 165 -4.78 -8.41 -10.30
N ARG A 166 -4.39 -7.13 -10.37
CA ARG A 166 -3.27 -6.64 -11.16
C ARG A 166 -2.27 -5.92 -10.27
N CYS A 167 -0.98 -6.19 -10.51
CA CYS A 167 0.11 -5.49 -9.85
C CYS A 167 0.26 -4.10 -10.45
N ILE A 168 0.04 -3.06 -9.64
CA ILE A 168 0.19 -1.68 -10.10
C ILE A 168 1.59 -1.13 -9.88
N ILE A 169 2.27 -1.61 -8.84
CA ILE A 169 3.63 -1.19 -8.48
C ILE A 169 4.31 -2.36 -7.77
N SER A 170 5.47 -2.78 -8.26
CA SER A 170 6.39 -3.66 -7.54
C SER A 170 7.80 -3.08 -7.63
N LYS A 171 8.42 -2.82 -6.49
CA LYS A 171 9.73 -2.18 -6.41
C LYS A 171 10.61 -2.82 -5.34
N GLN A 172 11.82 -3.21 -5.75
CA GLN A 172 12.86 -3.68 -4.87
C GLN A 172 13.95 -2.61 -4.68
N MET A 173 14.56 -2.58 -3.49
CA MET A 173 15.81 -1.89 -3.19
C MET A 173 16.65 -2.82 -2.29
N VAL A 174 17.68 -3.44 -2.87
CA VAL A 174 18.52 -4.46 -2.21
C VAL A 174 17.63 -5.57 -1.61
N GLY A 175 17.41 -5.57 -0.28
CA GLY A 175 16.63 -6.57 0.42
C GLY A 175 15.20 -6.13 0.75
N ILE A 176 14.80 -4.90 0.42
CA ILE A 176 13.44 -4.40 0.70
C ILE A 176 12.63 -4.49 -0.59
N LEU A 177 11.45 -5.10 -0.55
CA LEU A 177 10.53 -5.20 -1.68
C LEU A 177 9.16 -4.73 -1.22
N ILE A 178 8.49 -3.94 -2.05
CA ILE A 178 7.07 -3.62 -1.87
C ILE A 178 6.32 -3.93 -3.15
N SER A 179 5.15 -4.55 -3.03
CA SER A 179 4.28 -4.88 -4.16
C SER A 179 2.82 -4.53 -3.83
N VAL A 180 2.18 -3.77 -4.70
CA VAL A 180 0.79 -3.30 -4.57
C VAL A 180 -0.04 -3.91 -5.69
N TRP A 181 -1.14 -4.55 -5.29
CA TRP A 181 -2.07 -5.26 -6.15
C TRP A 181 -3.47 -4.71 -5.93
N VAL A 182 -4.22 -4.54 -7.00
CA VAL A 182 -5.59 -3.99 -6.95
C VAL A 182 -6.52 -4.82 -7.79
N ARG A 183 -7.80 -4.81 -7.47
CA ARG A 183 -8.83 -5.36 -8.38
C ARG A 183 -8.81 -4.61 -9.70
N SER A 184 -8.98 -5.33 -10.81
CA SER A 184 -8.90 -4.75 -12.16
C SER A 184 -9.89 -3.61 -12.39
N TYR A 185 -11.09 -3.65 -11.79
CA TYR A 185 -12.05 -2.56 -11.92
C TYR A 185 -11.57 -1.24 -11.28
N LEU A 186 -10.57 -1.26 -10.41
CA LEU A 186 -9.98 -0.06 -9.82
C LEU A 186 -8.94 0.60 -10.73
N LEU A 187 -8.38 -0.13 -11.71
CA LEU A 187 -7.30 0.38 -12.56
C LEU A 187 -7.64 1.72 -13.26
N PRO A 188 -8.85 1.93 -13.82
CA PRO A 188 -9.18 3.21 -14.46
C PRO A 188 -9.14 4.41 -13.52
N TYR A 189 -9.28 4.19 -12.21
CA TYR A 189 -9.31 5.23 -11.19
C TYR A 189 -7.95 5.47 -10.52
N ILE A 190 -6.94 4.67 -10.86
CA ILE A 190 -5.60 4.79 -10.30
C ILE A 190 -4.77 5.71 -11.18
N GLN A 191 -4.26 6.78 -10.57
CA GLN A 191 -3.49 7.80 -11.26
C GLN A 191 -2.14 8.03 -10.57
N HIS A 192 -1.18 8.45 -11.38
CA HIS A 192 0.14 8.90 -10.94
C HIS A 192 0.88 7.93 -9.97
N PRO A 193 1.04 6.63 -10.32
CA PRO A 193 1.87 5.73 -9.54
C PRO A 193 3.33 6.23 -9.51
N SER A 194 3.95 6.21 -8.33
CA SER A 194 5.34 6.63 -8.16
C SER A 194 6.00 5.92 -7.00
N VAL A 195 7.32 5.80 -7.05
CA VAL A 195 8.13 5.15 -6.02
C VAL A 195 9.29 6.03 -5.59
N SER A 196 9.73 5.88 -4.34
CA SER A 196 10.87 6.58 -3.77
C SER A 196 11.64 5.61 -2.87
N CYS A 197 12.93 5.45 -3.13
CA CYS A 197 13.80 4.54 -2.39
C CYS A 197 14.79 5.33 -1.54
N VAL A 198 14.87 5.03 -0.24
CA VAL A 198 15.79 5.70 0.70
C VAL A 198 16.64 4.65 1.40
N GLY A 199 17.91 4.54 1.03
CA GLY A 199 18.87 3.69 1.75
C GLY A 199 19.41 4.38 3.01
N CYS A 200 19.40 3.63 4.13
CA CYS A 200 19.87 4.03 5.46
C CYS A 200 20.94 3.07 6.02
N GLY A 201 21.33 2.05 5.25
CA GLY A 201 22.24 1.00 5.67
C GLY A 201 23.69 1.44 5.74
N ILE A 202 24.60 0.66 5.16
CA ILE A 202 26.05 0.97 5.24
C ILE A 202 26.31 2.40 4.75
N MET A 203 27.11 3.15 5.51
CA MET A 203 27.40 4.60 5.32
C MET A 203 26.16 5.52 5.36
N GLY A 204 25.00 5.03 5.80
CA GLY A 204 23.72 5.75 5.81
C GLY A 204 23.09 5.93 4.43
N CYS A 205 23.50 5.10 3.45
CA CYS A 205 23.14 5.30 2.05
C CYS A 205 22.76 4.02 1.28
N LEU A 206 23.28 2.86 1.69
CA LEU A 206 22.98 1.59 1.01
C LEU A 206 21.59 1.05 1.39
N GLY A 207 20.98 0.32 0.46
CA GLY A 207 19.61 -0.16 0.57
C GLY A 207 19.41 -1.39 1.45
N ASN A 208 20.46 -1.92 2.09
CA ASN A 208 20.34 -3.07 3.00
C ASN A 208 19.52 -2.75 4.27
N LYS A 209 19.33 -1.46 4.56
CA LYS A 209 18.37 -0.88 5.50
C LYS A 209 17.81 0.40 4.88
N GLY A 210 16.64 0.86 5.32
CA GLY A 210 15.98 2.05 4.79
C GLY A 210 14.52 1.81 4.46
N SER A 211 14.03 2.36 3.34
CA SER A 211 12.66 2.15 2.89
C SER A 211 12.50 2.13 1.37
N VAL A 212 11.43 1.46 0.95
CA VAL A 212 10.80 1.66 -0.36
C VAL A 212 9.40 2.20 -0.11
N SER A 213 9.16 3.43 -0.57
CA SER A 213 7.87 4.10 -0.49
C SER A 213 7.19 4.10 -1.85
N VAL A 214 5.89 3.83 -1.87
CA VAL A 214 5.06 3.88 -3.08
C VAL A 214 3.89 4.79 -2.85
N ARG A 215 3.51 5.55 -3.86
CA ARG A 215 2.31 6.37 -3.84
C ARG A 215 1.52 6.26 -5.12
N PHE A 216 0.23 6.49 -5.02
CA PHE A 216 -0.68 6.64 -6.14
C PHE A 216 -1.90 7.43 -5.67
N GLN A 217 -2.67 7.94 -6.61
CA GLN A 217 -3.98 8.51 -6.33
C GLN A 217 -5.03 7.50 -6.75
N LEU A 218 -6.05 7.31 -5.92
CA LEU A 218 -7.24 6.53 -6.26
C LEU A 218 -8.43 7.48 -6.19
N HIS A 219 -9.11 7.65 -7.32
CA HIS A 219 -10.08 8.74 -7.50
C HIS A 219 -9.45 10.09 -7.17
N GLY A 220 -9.95 10.81 -6.15
CA GLY A 220 -9.35 12.05 -5.67
C GLY A 220 -8.40 11.89 -4.49
N THR A 221 -8.26 10.70 -3.90
CA THR A 221 -7.53 10.50 -2.62
C THR A 221 -6.13 9.95 -2.86
N SER A 222 -5.14 10.57 -2.21
CA SER A 222 -3.74 10.17 -2.29
C SER A 222 -3.36 9.11 -1.25
N PHE A 223 -2.73 8.03 -1.70
CA PHE A 223 -2.22 6.95 -0.88
C PHE A 223 -0.70 6.93 -0.90
N CYS A 224 -0.08 6.66 0.26
CA CYS A 224 1.34 6.41 0.40
C CYS A 224 1.61 5.24 1.35
N PHE A 225 2.26 4.20 0.82
CA PHE A 225 2.68 3.03 1.58
C PHE A 225 4.21 3.04 1.73
N VAL A 226 4.70 2.86 2.96
CA VAL A 226 6.12 2.94 3.28
C VAL A 226 6.57 1.62 3.88
N CYS A 227 7.29 0.81 3.11
CA CYS A 227 7.90 -0.42 3.61
C CYS A 227 9.32 -0.15 4.12
N CYS A 228 9.54 -0.35 5.41
CA CYS A 228 10.78 -0.06 6.12
C CYS A 228 11.56 -1.32 6.49
N HIS A 229 12.88 -1.18 6.56
CA HIS A 229 13.78 -2.09 7.24
C HIS A 229 14.80 -1.27 8.02
N LEU A 230 14.55 -1.05 9.31
CA LEU A 230 15.36 -0.13 10.14
C LEU A 230 16.57 -0.82 10.76
N ALA A 231 17.50 -0.03 11.30
CA ALA A 231 18.70 -0.50 11.99
C ALA A 231 18.41 -1.60 13.03
N SER A 232 19.15 -2.70 12.94
CA SER A 232 19.05 -3.84 13.84
C SER A 232 19.88 -3.66 15.12
N GLY A 233 19.82 -4.68 15.99
CA GLY A 233 20.61 -4.76 17.22
C GLY A 233 19.81 -4.39 18.47
N GLY A 234 20.09 -5.12 19.56
CA GLY A 234 19.35 -5.05 20.83
C GLY A 234 20.13 -4.45 22.00
N ARG A 235 21.30 -3.84 21.75
CA ARG A 235 22.04 -3.15 22.81
C ARG A 235 21.34 -1.85 23.19
N VAL A 236 21.48 -1.44 24.45
CA VAL A 236 20.99 -0.16 24.94
C VAL A 236 21.53 0.99 24.07
N GLY A 237 20.66 1.90 23.65
CA GLY A 237 21.01 3.03 22.79
C GLY A 237 20.82 2.77 21.29
N HIS A 238 20.67 1.51 20.85
CA HIS A 238 20.46 1.20 19.43
C HIS A 238 19.11 1.69 18.90
N GLU A 239 18.13 1.93 19.77
CA GLU A 239 16.86 2.57 19.41
C GLU A 239 17.06 3.95 18.77
N ARG A 240 18.13 4.67 19.14
CA ARG A 240 18.47 5.96 18.52
C ARG A 240 18.83 5.83 17.04
N HIS A 241 19.47 4.74 16.64
CA HIS A 241 19.76 4.47 15.23
C HIS A 241 18.48 4.19 14.43
N ARG A 242 17.51 3.48 15.02
CA ARG A 242 16.18 3.26 14.40
C ARG A 242 15.41 4.56 14.26
N ASN A 243 15.39 5.39 15.31
CA ASN A 243 14.76 6.71 15.27
C ASN A 243 15.41 7.61 14.19
N SER A 244 16.75 7.59 14.09
CA SER A 244 17.47 8.32 13.05
C SER A 244 17.15 7.81 11.65
N ASN A 245 17.04 6.49 11.43
CA ASN A 245 16.60 5.93 10.15
C ASN A 245 15.17 6.40 9.81
N ALA A 246 14.24 6.38 10.77
CA ALA A 246 12.88 6.86 10.55
C ALA A 246 12.84 8.35 10.17
N ALA A 247 13.60 9.20 10.85
CA ALA A 247 13.73 10.62 10.53
C ALA A 247 14.36 10.85 9.14
N ASP A 248 15.40 10.08 8.80
CA ASP A 248 16.02 10.11 7.47
C ASP A 248 15.04 9.71 6.37
N ILE A 249 14.23 8.67 6.59
CA ILE A 249 13.19 8.23 5.64
C ILE A 249 12.14 9.32 5.44
N LEU A 250 11.60 9.89 6.52
CA LEU A 250 10.59 10.94 6.45
C LEU A 250 11.11 12.19 5.72
N SER A 251 12.36 12.60 5.99
CA SER A 251 12.95 13.80 5.37
C SER A 251 13.36 13.58 3.92
N ARG A 252 13.95 12.41 3.59
CA ARG A 252 14.56 12.14 2.27
C ARG A 252 13.59 11.56 1.25
N THR A 253 12.52 10.90 1.68
CA THR A 253 11.49 10.43 0.75
C THR A 253 10.87 11.63 0.05
N SER A 254 10.77 11.54 -1.27
CA SER A 254 10.17 12.57 -2.11
C SER A 254 9.69 11.95 -3.40
N PHE A 255 8.49 12.37 -3.81
CA PHE A 255 7.87 12.01 -5.08
C PHE A 255 7.84 13.21 -6.03
N PRO A 256 7.81 12.98 -7.36
CA PRO A 256 7.62 14.06 -8.33
C PRO A 256 6.25 14.73 -8.14
N ARG A 257 6.15 16.05 -8.39
CA ARG A 257 4.88 16.81 -8.28
C ARG A 257 3.86 16.48 -9.38
N GLY A 258 4.29 15.75 -10.41
CA GLY A 258 3.48 15.53 -11.62
C GLY A 258 3.31 16.81 -12.45
N PRO A 259 2.58 16.73 -13.57
CA PRO A 259 2.39 17.85 -14.50
C PRO A 259 1.57 19.01 -13.91
N SER A 260 0.60 18.72 -13.04
CA SER A 260 -0.30 19.71 -12.44
C SER A 260 0.25 20.40 -11.19
N LEU A 261 1.48 20.09 -10.78
CA LEU A 261 2.17 20.60 -9.58
C LEU A 261 1.49 20.40 -8.22
N ASP A 262 0.29 19.82 -8.18
CA ASP A 262 -0.55 19.70 -6.98
C ASP A 262 -0.40 18.34 -6.26
N MET A 263 0.42 17.43 -6.77
CA MET A 263 0.55 16.11 -6.15
C MET A 263 1.42 16.14 -4.89
N PRO A 264 1.02 15.42 -3.82
CA PRO A 264 1.80 15.26 -2.60
C PRO A 264 3.25 14.84 -2.85
N GLN A 265 4.20 15.56 -2.26
CA GLN A 265 5.63 15.29 -2.42
C GLN A 265 6.22 14.45 -1.30
N LYS A 266 5.86 14.76 -0.05
CA LYS A 266 6.37 14.08 1.13
C LYS A 266 5.39 13.04 1.61
N ILE A 267 5.89 12.08 2.40
CA ILE A 267 5.07 11.00 2.96
C ILE A 267 3.85 11.60 3.69
N LEU A 268 4.09 12.60 4.55
CA LEU A 268 3.07 13.11 5.45
C LEU A 268 2.01 13.98 4.76
N ASP A 269 2.27 14.44 3.53
CA ASP A 269 1.36 15.26 2.70
C ASP A 269 0.21 14.44 2.09
N HIS A 270 0.29 13.10 2.12
CA HIS A 270 -0.74 12.24 1.54
C HIS A 270 -1.91 12.03 2.51
N ASP A 271 -3.12 11.88 1.94
CA ASP A 271 -4.37 11.68 2.68
C ASP A 271 -4.36 10.37 3.49
N ARG A 272 -3.80 9.31 2.91
CA ARG A 272 -3.78 7.96 3.47
C ARG A 272 -2.35 7.46 3.50
N VAL A 273 -1.78 7.32 4.69
CA VAL A 273 -0.40 6.85 4.88
C VAL A 273 -0.40 5.59 5.73
N ILE A 274 0.23 4.53 5.24
CA ILE A 274 0.44 3.30 5.98
C ILE A 274 1.93 2.96 5.97
N LEU A 275 2.52 2.91 7.16
CA LEU A 275 3.88 2.45 7.38
C LEU A 275 3.84 0.98 7.79
N LEU A 276 4.68 0.17 7.15
CA LEU A 276 4.83 -1.26 7.39
C LEU A 276 6.32 -1.63 7.32
N GLY A 277 6.69 -2.82 7.77
CA GLY A 277 8.07 -3.30 7.64
C GLY A 277 8.63 -3.96 8.88
N ASP A 278 9.92 -4.29 8.81
CA ASP A 278 10.72 -4.68 9.96
C ASP A 278 11.35 -3.43 10.58
N LEU A 279 10.67 -2.92 11.62
CA LEU A 279 11.13 -1.73 12.34
C LEU A 279 12.26 -2.04 13.33
N ASN A 280 12.55 -3.31 13.59
CA ASN A 280 13.64 -3.79 14.44
C ASN A 280 13.68 -3.28 15.90
N TYR A 281 12.65 -2.58 16.36
CA TYR A 281 12.49 -2.23 17.77
C TYR A 281 12.28 -3.49 18.60
N ARG A 282 12.76 -3.45 19.85
CA ARG A 282 12.82 -4.61 20.74
C ARG A 282 12.04 -4.32 22.01
N VAL A 283 11.66 -5.38 22.72
CA VAL A 283 11.19 -5.27 24.09
C VAL A 283 12.42 -4.98 24.98
N SER A 284 12.33 -3.93 25.79
CA SER A 284 13.42 -3.44 26.66
C SER A 284 13.49 -4.23 27.97
N LEU A 285 13.55 -5.55 27.87
CA LEU A 285 13.67 -6.48 29.00
C LEU A 285 14.82 -7.46 28.77
N PRO A 286 15.40 -8.04 29.83
CA PRO A 286 16.32 -9.17 29.70
C PRO A 286 15.67 -10.34 28.95
N GLU A 287 16.46 -11.12 28.21
CA GLU A 287 15.94 -12.21 27.38
C GLU A 287 15.20 -13.27 28.20
N GLU A 288 15.76 -13.67 29.35
CA GLU A 288 15.15 -14.64 30.26
C GLU A 288 13.77 -14.16 30.73
N THR A 289 13.69 -12.92 31.21
CA THR A 289 12.43 -12.29 31.63
C THR A 289 11.43 -12.23 30.47
N THR A 290 11.89 -11.86 29.27
CA THR A 290 11.04 -11.78 28.07
C THR A 290 10.44 -13.14 27.75
N ARG A 291 11.26 -14.22 27.73
CA ARG A 291 10.79 -15.59 27.46
C ARG A 291 9.77 -16.05 28.50
N LEU A 292 10.03 -15.82 29.79
CA LEU A 292 9.11 -16.16 30.87
C LEU A 292 7.74 -15.45 30.70
N LEU A 293 7.73 -14.17 30.32
CA LEU A 293 6.49 -13.43 30.08
C LEU A 293 5.75 -13.94 28.84
N VAL A 294 6.48 -14.31 27.78
CA VAL A 294 5.89 -14.93 26.57
C VAL A 294 5.23 -16.27 26.91
N ASP A 295 5.91 -17.13 27.69
CA ASP A 295 5.39 -18.44 28.10
C ASP A 295 4.12 -18.30 28.95
N LYS A 296 4.08 -17.27 29.81
CA LYS A 296 2.91 -16.91 30.62
C LYS A 296 1.83 -16.15 29.84
N ARG A 297 2.10 -15.76 28.59
CA ARG A 297 1.22 -14.95 27.73
C ARG A 297 0.88 -13.57 28.32
N GLU A 298 1.81 -12.98 29.06
CA GLU A 298 1.69 -11.65 29.69
C GLU A 298 1.99 -10.54 28.67
N TRP A 299 1.13 -10.39 27.67
CA TRP A 299 1.34 -9.47 26.55
C TRP A 299 1.35 -7.99 26.97
N SER A 300 0.57 -7.62 27.99
CA SER A 300 0.47 -6.24 28.46
C SER A 300 1.83 -5.72 28.96
N THR A 301 2.52 -6.50 29.80
CA THR A 301 3.85 -6.14 30.32
C THR A 301 4.90 -6.10 29.21
N LEU A 302 4.83 -7.01 28.24
CA LEU A 302 5.74 -6.98 27.07
C LEU A 302 5.53 -5.70 26.24
N LEU A 303 4.28 -5.28 26.02
CA LEU A 303 3.94 -4.07 25.28
C LEU A 303 4.36 -2.79 26.01
N GLU A 304 4.23 -2.73 27.33
CA GLU A 304 4.71 -1.59 28.15
C GLU A 304 6.21 -1.35 28.02
N ASN A 305 6.97 -2.42 27.75
CA ASN A 305 8.41 -2.39 27.57
C ASN A 305 8.83 -2.33 26.10
N ASP A 306 7.90 -2.25 25.15
CA ASP A 306 8.22 -2.12 23.73
C ASP A 306 8.85 -0.74 23.45
N GLN A 307 9.97 -0.73 22.71
CA GLN A 307 10.66 0.51 22.36
C GLN A 307 9.85 1.40 21.38
N VAL A 308 8.95 0.81 20.59
CA VAL A 308 7.94 1.56 19.86
C VAL A 308 6.83 1.90 20.84
N ARG A 309 6.86 3.14 21.32
CA ARG A 309 5.70 3.69 21.99
C ARG A 309 4.57 3.81 20.97
N GLN A 310 3.51 3.03 21.19
CA GLN A 310 2.33 3.04 20.36
C GLN A 310 1.55 4.35 20.56
N ASN A 311 1.99 5.41 19.89
CA ASN A 311 1.13 6.57 19.69
C ASN A 311 0.11 6.19 18.61
N ASN A 312 -1.12 5.90 19.03
CA ASN A 312 -2.25 5.55 18.17
C ASN A 312 -2.71 6.76 17.31
N LEU A 313 -1.83 7.31 16.48
CA LEU A 313 -2.19 8.32 15.51
C LEU A 313 -2.83 7.65 14.29
N VAL A 314 -4.06 7.19 14.45
CA VAL A 314 -4.88 6.76 13.33
C VAL A 314 -5.30 8.03 12.58
N ARG A 315 -4.78 8.21 11.36
CA ARG A 315 -5.16 9.35 10.51
C ARG A 315 -6.64 9.22 10.11
N LYS A 316 -7.35 10.36 10.11
CA LYS A 316 -8.76 10.46 9.70
C LYS A 316 -8.96 9.80 8.33
N GLY A 317 -9.98 8.95 8.20
CA GLY A 317 -10.32 8.25 6.96
C GLY A 317 -9.61 6.90 6.76
N LEU A 318 -8.78 6.44 7.69
CA LEU A 318 -8.31 5.04 7.78
C LEU A 318 -8.81 4.39 9.08
N LYS A 319 -9.47 3.24 8.97
CA LYS A 319 -9.91 2.45 10.13
C LYS A 319 -9.28 1.06 10.08
N GLN A 320 -8.47 0.71 11.08
CA GLN A 320 -7.94 -0.65 11.22
C GLN A 320 -9.05 -1.60 11.69
N GLN A 321 -9.28 -2.68 10.94
CA GLN A 321 -10.25 -3.73 11.24
C GLN A 321 -9.60 -4.97 11.85
N LEU A 322 -8.40 -5.31 11.39
CA LEU A 322 -7.66 -6.50 11.81
C LEU A 322 -6.19 -6.18 11.93
N TYR A 323 -5.52 -6.81 12.90
CA TYR A 323 -4.07 -6.90 12.99
C TYR A 323 -3.71 -8.27 13.57
N THR A 324 -3.00 -9.10 12.80
CA THR A 324 -2.72 -10.48 13.20
C THR A 324 -1.41 -10.99 12.61
N ARG A 325 -0.82 -11.96 13.29
CA ARG A 325 0.39 -12.67 12.86
C ARG A 325 0.00 -13.95 12.11
N GLY A 326 0.65 -14.23 10.99
CA GLY A 326 0.56 -15.51 10.31
C GLY A 326 1.49 -16.57 10.92
N GLU A 327 1.19 -17.85 10.68
CA GLU A 327 1.97 -18.98 11.23
C GLU A 327 2.95 -19.61 10.24
N VAL A 328 3.11 -19.00 9.04
CA VAL A 328 4.03 -19.52 8.02
C VAL A 328 5.48 -19.44 8.51
N LYS A 329 6.19 -20.58 8.45
CA LYS A 329 7.56 -20.75 8.99
C LYS A 329 8.62 -20.83 7.89
N LEU A 330 8.64 -19.86 6.96
CA LEU A 330 9.69 -19.77 5.93
C LEU A 330 11.00 -19.19 6.48
N SER A 331 10.90 -18.26 7.43
CA SER A 331 12.02 -17.56 8.06
C SER A 331 11.93 -17.66 9.59
N ASP A 332 12.94 -17.12 10.26
CA ASP A 332 12.96 -16.87 11.70
C ASP A 332 11.88 -15.86 12.13
N HIS A 333 11.46 -14.99 11.23
CA HIS A 333 10.31 -14.12 11.40
C HIS A 333 9.00 -14.79 10.96
N ARG A 334 7.88 -14.20 11.40
CA ARG A 334 6.53 -14.57 10.96
C ARG A 334 5.93 -13.41 10.18
N PRO A 335 5.13 -13.65 9.13
CA PRO A 335 4.45 -12.57 8.44
C PRO A 335 3.40 -11.95 9.38
N VAL A 336 3.21 -10.64 9.26
CA VAL A 336 2.16 -9.90 9.99
C VAL A 336 1.26 -9.23 8.98
N LYS A 337 -0.06 -9.27 9.20
CA LYS A 337 -1.05 -8.64 8.32
C LYS A 337 -2.01 -7.76 9.09
N ALA A 338 -2.50 -6.74 8.41
CA ALA A 338 -3.54 -5.85 8.88
C ALA A 338 -4.56 -5.61 7.76
N ILE A 339 -5.82 -5.38 8.13
CA ILE A 339 -6.87 -4.99 7.20
C ILE A 339 -7.37 -3.61 7.63
N PHE A 340 -7.45 -2.70 6.69
CA PHE A 340 -7.97 -1.35 6.87
C PHE A 340 -9.19 -1.12 6.00
N THR A 341 -10.10 -0.26 6.44
CA THR A 341 -11.09 0.40 5.60
C THR A 341 -10.62 1.83 5.35
N ALA A 342 -10.53 2.22 4.08
CA ALA A 342 -10.15 3.57 3.68
C ALA A 342 -11.34 4.27 3.02
N GLU A 343 -11.67 5.45 3.51
CA GLU A 343 -12.61 6.36 2.86
C GLU A 343 -11.90 7.11 1.75
N VAL A 344 -12.48 7.12 0.54
CA VAL A 344 -11.89 7.72 -0.64
C VAL A 344 -12.84 8.77 -1.22
N GLY A 345 -12.40 10.02 -1.24
CA GLY A 345 -13.10 11.09 -1.94
C GLY A 345 -13.04 10.88 -3.45
N VAL A 346 -14.20 11.02 -4.10
CA VAL A 346 -14.31 11.05 -5.56
C VAL A 346 -14.29 12.51 -5.97
N LEU A 347 -13.24 12.93 -6.69
CA LEU A 347 -13.28 14.22 -7.37
C LEU A 347 -14.16 14.02 -8.61
N LEU A 348 -15.36 14.59 -8.61
CA LEU A 348 -16.21 14.62 -9.80
C LEU A 348 -15.41 15.34 -10.89
N THR A 349 -15.07 14.63 -11.96
CA THR A 349 -14.52 15.26 -13.15
C THR A 349 -15.50 16.34 -13.60
N LEU A 350 -15.01 17.58 -13.79
CA LEU A 350 -15.77 18.77 -14.17
C LEU A 350 -16.69 18.62 -15.41
N LYS A 351 -16.65 17.49 -16.12
CA LYS A 351 -17.64 17.12 -17.16
C LYS A 351 -19.03 16.83 -16.59
N GLU A 352 -19.16 16.29 -15.38
CA GLU A 352 -20.48 16.02 -14.77
C GLU A 352 -21.08 17.26 -14.11
N PHE A 353 -20.25 18.22 -13.68
CA PHE A 353 -20.70 19.53 -13.21
C PHE A 353 -21.27 20.37 -14.35
N GLN A 354 -20.72 20.30 -15.56
CA GLN A 354 -21.28 21.04 -16.71
C GLN A 354 -22.69 20.56 -17.06
N THR A 355 -22.98 19.26 -16.98
CA THR A 355 -24.34 18.75 -17.25
C THR A 355 -25.32 19.11 -16.13
N PHE A 356 -24.86 19.19 -14.88
CA PHE A 356 -25.70 19.56 -13.74
C PHE A 356 -26.05 21.07 -13.70
N PHE A 357 -25.17 21.93 -14.22
CA PHE A 357 -25.38 23.39 -14.28
C PHE A 357 -25.99 23.89 -15.60
N LEU A 358 -26.07 23.07 -16.65
CA LEU A 358 -26.64 23.46 -17.95
C LEU A 358 -28.06 22.95 -18.23
N THR A 359 -28.73 22.31 -17.27
CA THR A 359 -30.14 21.91 -17.39
C THR A 359 -31.05 22.49 -16.31
N SER A 360 -30.61 23.54 -15.60
CA SER A 360 -31.46 24.27 -14.66
C SER A 360 -31.58 25.73 -15.12
N ASP A 361 -32.65 26.04 -15.85
CA ASP A 361 -33.09 27.39 -16.23
C ASP A 361 -33.51 28.24 -15.02
N ARG A 362 -32.64 28.41 -14.02
CA ARG A 362 -32.82 29.38 -12.93
C ARG A 362 -31.47 29.75 -12.34
N PHE A 363 -30.85 30.82 -12.84
CA PHE A 363 -30.10 31.82 -12.04
C PHE A 363 -29.63 33.00 -12.92
N GLU A 364 -30.57 33.70 -13.57
CA GLU A 364 -30.37 35.14 -13.85
C GLU A 364 -31.06 35.93 -12.73
N GLN A 365 -30.35 36.22 -11.62
CA GLN A 365 -30.70 37.36 -10.74
C GLN A 365 -29.71 37.73 -9.63
N ILE A 366 -28.47 37.19 -9.59
CA ILE A 366 -27.49 37.57 -8.55
C ILE A 366 -26.14 37.98 -9.18
N ALA A 367 -26.19 38.83 -10.20
CA ALA A 367 -25.00 39.47 -10.77
C ALA A 367 -25.27 40.94 -11.18
N SER A 368 -26.02 41.68 -10.37
CA SER A 368 -26.12 43.14 -10.50
C SER A 368 -26.15 43.80 -9.13
N ARG A 369 -25.00 43.79 -8.44
CA ARG A 369 -24.64 44.72 -7.36
C ARG A 369 -23.22 44.39 -6.96
N PHE A 370 -22.25 45.02 -7.64
CA PHE A 370 -21.02 45.57 -7.09
C PHE A 370 -20.20 46.08 -8.27
N ASP A 371 -20.44 47.35 -8.61
CA ASP A 371 -19.56 48.16 -9.45
C ASP A 371 -18.65 48.98 -8.49
N PRO A 372 -17.33 49.14 -8.74
CA PRO A 372 -16.40 49.71 -7.78
C PRO A 372 -15.99 51.15 -8.16
N THR A 373 -16.30 52.17 -7.36
CA THR A 373 -15.55 53.45 -7.40
C THR A 373 -15.64 54.27 -6.12
N SER A 374 -14.50 54.95 -5.87
CA SER A 374 -14.25 56.23 -5.18
C SER A 374 -14.23 56.31 -3.63
N THR A 375 -12.99 56.43 -3.13
CA THR A 375 -12.43 57.44 -2.20
C THR A 375 -13.32 58.05 -1.12
N ASP A 376 -12.92 57.91 0.15
CA ASP A 376 -12.49 59.06 0.97
C ASP A 376 -11.78 58.64 2.27
N GLU A 377 -10.89 59.52 2.72
CA GLU A 377 -10.05 59.48 3.91
C GLU A 377 -10.84 59.32 5.23
N PHE A 378 -10.23 58.75 6.27
CA PHE A 378 -10.10 59.43 7.58
C PHE A 378 -9.17 58.65 8.54
N LEU A 379 -8.33 59.42 9.23
CA LEU A 379 -7.35 59.05 10.25
C LEU A 379 -7.96 58.42 11.51
N CYS A 380 -7.21 57.53 12.18
CA CYS A 380 -6.59 57.76 13.51
C CYS A 380 -6.35 56.46 14.32
N SER A 381 -5.08 56.30 14.72
CA SER A 381 -4.55 55.79 16.01
C SER A 381 -5.25 54.69 16.81
N GLY A 382 -4.49 53.67 17.22
CA GLY A 382 -4.82 52.87 18.41
C GLY A 382 -3.99 51.61 18.61
N ARG A 383 -3.07 51.65 19.58
CA ARG A 383 -2.26 50.53 20.10
C ARG A 383 -3.10 49.39 20.70
N SER A 384 -2.59 48.15 20.60
CA SER A 384 -2.31 47.18 21.69
C SER A 384 -2.11 45.79 21.04
N SER A 385 -0.94 45.14 21.05
CA SER A 385 -0.16 44.47 22.11
C SER A 385 -0.72 43.12 22.60
N PHE A 386 0.22 42.14 22.69
CA PHE A 386 0.23 40.81 23.35
C PHE A 386 -0.24 39.60 22.50
N HIS A 387 0.66 38.66 22.13
CA HIS A 387 1.26 37.54 22.91
C HIS A 387 0.19 36.56 23.44
N ILE A 388 0.24 35.25 23.20
CA ILE A 388 1.35 34.28 23.14
C ILE A 388 1.24 33.36 21.92
#